data_AF-A0A1G4SLI9-F1
#
_entry.id   AF-A0A1G4SLI9-F1
#
_cell.length_a   1.000
_cell.length_b   1.000
_cell.length_c   1.000
_cell.angle_alpha   90.00
_cell.angle_beta   90.00
_cell.angle_gamma   90.00
#
_symmetry.space_group_name_H-M   'P 1'
#
loop_
_entity.id
_entity.type
_entity.pdbx_description
1 polymer ?
#
loop_
_entity_poly.entity_id
_entity_poly.type
_entity_poly.pdbx_seq_one_letter_code
_entity_poly.pdbx_strand_id
1 'polypeptide(L)'
;MRYAAQKGTKDILPAEIYKWHKAERVFADVCHDFGYEEIRIPTFEQTDLFQRGVGDTTDVVTKEMYTFNDKGGRSITLRPEGTAGVVRSYIENGMASLPSPVRMFYSITAFRYEKMQKGRMREFHQFGLEAFGSEGPAIDAEIISVVDIFFKKIGLKNIKLCINSIGCPSCRNKYNEMLKDYFRPHVSTMCEDCQARFEKNPLRMIDCKIDGGKEVVQNAPRLIDYLCDDCKTHFEALKNKLDVIGIRYEIDPNIVRGLDYYTRTVFEFVSENVGTQGTICGGGRYDGLVENCGGAPTPGIGFAMGVERLLLEAEAQGIEFEKNDSVKIYFAGMSDAANEEIAKICYELRSNGIGCETDLMNRSFKAQMKYAGKSGIPYLAVIGDDELNTGKVNIKKMDDGSQTEVELDKIIVFLKR
;
A
#
# COMPACT_ATOMS: atom_id res chain seq x y z
N MET A 1 -12.00 29.22 7.98
CA MET A 1 -12.13 27.82 8.46
C MET A 1 -11.32 27.71 9.75
N ARG A 2 -11.88 27.24 10.88
CA ARG A 2 -11.18 27.20 12.19
C ARG A 2 -10.24 26.01 12.34
N TYR A 3 -10.56 24.90 11.68
CA TYR A 3 -9.79 23.67 11.67
C TYR A 3 -9.61 23.20 10.22
N ALA A 4 -8.50 22.53 9.95
CA ALA A 4 -8.16 21.94 8.66
C ALA A 4 -7.30 20.69 8.88
N ALA A 5 -7.25 19.81 7.88
CA ALA A 5 -6.31 18.71 7.85
C ALA A 5 -4.88 19.23 8.04
N GLN A 6 -4.08 18.50 8.80
CA GLN A 6 -2.71 18.92 9.08
C GLN A 6 -1.86 18.81 7.82
N LYS A 7 -0.83 19.65 7.73
CA LYS A 7 0.07 19.65 6.58
C LYS A 7 0.71 18.25 6.44
N GLY A 8 0.45 17.60 5.30
CA GLY A 8 0.93 16.25 4.98
C GLY A 8 -0.04 15.12 5.31
N THR A 9 -1.28 15.45 5.68
CA THR A 9 -2.41 14.52 5.75
C THR A 9 -3.50 14.95 4.76
N LYS A 10 -4.38 14.03 4.35
CA LYS A 10 -5.49 14.32 3.42
C LYS A 10 -6.66 13.40 3.74
N ASP A 11 -7.88 13.94 3.72
CA ASP A 11 -9.10 13.13 3.71
C ASP A 11 -9.25 12.41 2.35
N ILE A 12 -9.49 11.11 2.38
CA ILE A 12 -9.86 10.35 1.18
C ILE A 12 -11.37 10.44 1.02
N LEU A 13 -11.82 11.16 -0.01
CA LEU A 13 -13.23 11.53 -0.16
C LEU A 13 -14.06 10.43 -0.84
N PRO A 14 -15.41 10.44 -0.72
CA PRO A 14 -16.29 9.51 -1.42
C PRO A 14 -16.09 9.48 -2.95
N ALA A 15 -15.64 10.59 -3.54
CA ALA A 15 -15.33 10.69 -4.96
C ALA A 15 -14.02 9.98 -5.37
N GLU A 16 -13.20 9.54 -4.42
CA GLU A 16 -11.89 8.91 -4.68
C GLU A 16 -11.78 7.51 -4.03
N ILE A 17 -12.48 7.25 -2.92
CA ILE A 17 -12.33 6.05 -2.07
C ILE A 17 -12.58 4.72 -2.80
N TYR A 18 -13.42 4.71 -3.84
CA TYR A 18 -13.67 3.47 -4.59
C TYR A 18 -12.40 2.92 -5.27
N LYS A 19 -11.46 3.80 -5.67
CA LYS A 19 -10.16 3.40 -6.23
C LYS A 19 -9.33 2.64 -5.19
N TRP A 20 -9.37 3.12 -3.94
CA TRP A 20 -8.70 2.51 -2.79
C TRP A 20 -9.26 1.12 -2.50
N HIS A 21 -10.58 1.01 -2.35
CA HIS A 21 -11.23 -0.28 -2.11
C HIS A 21 -10.92 -1.31 -3.21
N LYS A 22 -10.84 -0.88 -4.48
CA LYS A 22 -10.47 -1.77 -5.59
C LYS A 22 -9.02 -2.22 -5.48
N ALA A 23 -8.08 -1.31 -5.20
CA ALA A 23 -6.68 -1.64 -5.02
C ALA A 23 -6.46 -2.59 -3.83
N GLU A 24 -7.10 -2.31 -2.69
CA GLU A 24 -7.07 -3.14 -1.48
C GLU A 24 -7.59 -4.56 -1.75
N ARG A 25 -8.73 -4.67 -2.45
CA ARG A 25 -9.31 -5.98 -2.79
C ARG A 25 -8.41 -6.77 -3.71
N VAL A 26 -7.92 -6.14 -4.79
CA VAL A 26 -7.04 -6.83 -5.75
C VAL A 26 -5.73 -7.25 -5.09
N PHE A 27 -5.20 -6.45 -4.16
CA PHE A 27 -4.00 -6.81 -3.40
C PHE A 27 -4.26 -8.02 -2.50
N ALA A 28 -5.33 -7.98 -1.71
CA ALA A 28 -5.71 -9.09 -0.83
C ALA A 28 -5.97 -10.38 -1.61
N ASP A 29 -6.70 -10.31 -2.73
CA ASP A 29 -6.97 -11.47 -3.59
C ASP A 29 -5.67 -12.10 -4.11
N VAL A 30 -4.70 -11.30 -4.56
CA VAL A 30 -3.38 -11.82 -5.00
C VAL A 30 -2.61 -12.41 -3.83
N CYS A 31 -2.62 -11.79 -2.65
CA CYS A 31 -1.97 -12.35 -1.46
C CYS A 31 -2.57 -13.72 -1.09
N HIS A 32 -3.89 -13.86 -1.10
CA HIS A 32 -4.58 -15.13 -0.83
C HIS A 32 -4.28 -16.19 -1.90
N ASP A 33 -4.19 -15.81 -3.18
CA ASP A 33 -3.79 -16.72 -4.27
C ASP A 33 -2.40 -17.35 -4.01
N PHE A 34 -1.53 -16.69 -3.23
CA PHE A 34 -0.20 -17.13 -2.81
C PHE A 34 -0.15 -17.72 -1.38
N GLY A 35 -1.30 -17.85 -0.71
CA GLY A 35 -1.39 -18.41 0.65
C GLY A 35 -0.88 -17.49 1.76
N TYR A 36 -0.89 -16.17 1.53
CA TYR A 36 -0.64 -15.17 2.57
C TYR A 36 -1.95 -14.78 3.25
N GLU A 37 -1.93 -14.65 4.57
CA GLU A 37 -3.10 -14.27 5.38
C GLU A 37 -2.96 -12.86 5.96
N GLU A 38 -4.09 -12.17 6.18
CA GLU A 38 -4.06 -10.79 6.67
C GLU A 38 -3.63 -10.72 8.15
N ILE A 39 -2.69 -9.83 8.46
CA ILE A 39 -2.35 -9.42 9.83
C ILE A 39 -2.68 -7.93 10.03
N ARG A 40 -3.21 -7.60 11.22
CA ARG A 40 -3.41 -6.22 11.67
C ARG A 40 -2.59 -5.94 12.91
N ILE A 41 -1.65 -5.01 12.79
CA ILE A 41 -0.79 -4.55 13.88
C ILE A 41 -1.33 -3.24 14.49
N PRO A 42 -1.02 -2.92 15.75
CA PRO A 42 -1.32 -1.63 16.37
C PRO A 42 -0.77 -0.43 15.59
N THR A 43 -1.41 0.73 15.73
CA THR A 43 -0.99 1.99 15.07
C THR A 43 0.25 2.59 15.72
N PHE A 44 0.44 2.38 17.03
CA PHE A 44 1.62 2.80 17.76
C PHE A 44 2.24 1.61 18.50
N GLU A 45 3.55 1.64 18.64
CA GLU A 45 4.35 0.61 19.31
C GLU A 45 5.34 1.28 20.28
N GLN A 46 6.01 0.49 21.10
CA GLN A 46 7.14 1.00 21.90
C GLN A 46 8.23 1.55 20.98
N THR A 47 8.73 2.76 21.27
CA THR A 47 9.74 3.46 20.44
C THR A 47 10.96 2.58 20.11
N ASP A 48 11.42 1.81 21.10
CA ASP A 48 12.62 0.96 20.98
C ASP A 48 12.49 -0.11 19.88
N LEU A 49 11.26 -0.54 19.54
CA LEU A 49 11.01 -1.48 18.46
C LEU A 49 11.53 -0.93 17.13
N PHE A 50 11.27 0.34 16.85
CA PHE A 50 11.69 0.97 15.60
C PHE A 50 13.16 1.40 15.63
N GLN A 51 13.69 1.82 16.78
CA GLN A 51 15.11 2.14 16.92
C GLN A 51 15.98 0.91 16.60
N ARG A 52 15.71 -0.21 17.26
CA ARG A 52 16.44 -1.48 17.05
C ARG A 52 16.10 -2.17 15.74
N GLY A 53 14.81 -2.13 15.35
CA GLY A 53 14.32 -2.80 14.17
C GLY A 53 14.81 -2.13 12.89
N VAL A 54 14.60 -0.82 12.75
CA VAL A 54 14.88 -0.07 11.52
C VAL A 54 16.36 0.31 11.38
N GLY A 55 17.03 0.56 12.50
CA GLY A 55 18.45 0.93 12.57
C GLY A 55 18.65 2.40 12.99
N ASP A 56 19.49 2.60 14.01
CA ASP A 56 19.76 3.90 14.65
C ASP A 56 20.43 4.93 13.72
N THR A 57 20.88 4.53 12.52
CA THR A 57 21.52 5.42 11.54
C THR A 57 20.62 5.85 10.39
N THR A 58 19.38 5.36 10.36
CA THR A 58 18.42 5.69 9.30
C THR A 58 17.83 7.09 9.50
N ASP A 59 17.52 7.77 8.39
CA ASP A 59 16.80 9.06 8.45
C ASP A 59 15.43 8.87 9.13
N VAL A 60 14.81 7.69 8.95
CA VAL A 60 13.54 7.33 9.58
C VAL A 60 13.64 7.44 11.10
N VAL A 61 14.58 6.70 11.72
CA VAL A 61 14.75 6.67 13.17
C VAL A 61 15.27 8.00 13.71
N THR A 62 16.18 8.64 13.00
CA THR A 62 16.88 9.84 13.52
C THR A 62 16.08 11.13 13.38
N LYS A 63 15.22 11.24 12.35
CA LYS A 63 14.61 12.53 11.98
C LYS A 63 13.10 12.44 11.69
N GLU A 64 12.54 11.26 11.42
CA GLU A 64 11.19 11.16 10.83
C GLU A 64 10.13 10.48 11.71
N MET A 65 10.45 9.93 12.89
CA MET A 65 9.45 9.28 13.74
C MET A 65 8.56 10.27 14.50
N TYR A 66 7.25 9.98 14.54
CA TYR A 66 6.30 10.64 15.44
C TYR A 66 6.30 9.96 16.81
N THR A 67 7.15 10.44 17.70
CA THR A 67 7.36 9.86 19.04
C THR A 67 6.80 10.78 20.13
N PHE A 68 6.10 10.21 21.11
CA PHE A 68 5.53 10.92 22.24
C PHE A 68 5.43 10.01 23.47
N ASN A 69 5.27 10.64 24.64
CA ASN A 69 4.99 9.89 25.86
C ASN A 69 3.48 9.70 26.01
N ASP A 70 3.06 8.47 26.30
CA ASP A 70 1.68 8.22 26.68
C ASP A 70 1.36 8.81 28.08
N LYS A 71 0.11 8.71 28.52
CA LYS A 71 -0.30 9.21 29.85
C LYS A 71 0.36 8.49 31.03
N GLY A 72 0.97 7.33 30.80
CA GLY A 72 1.77 6.59 31.78
C GLY A 72 3.26 6.90 31.72
N GLY A 73 3.70 7.82 30.85
CA GLY A 73 5.10 8.20 30.68
C GLY A 73 5.92 7.24 29.82
N ARG A 74 5.29 6.26 29.16
CA ARG A 74 5.98 5.33 28.25
C ARG A 74 6.22 6.01 26.91
N SER A 75 7.42 5.86 26.36
CA SER A 75 7.74 6.35 25.01
C SER A 75 7.12 5.43 23.96
N ILE A 76 6.24 6.00 23.14
CA ILE A 76 5.58 5.32 22.04
C ILE A 76 5.74 6.10 20.74
N THR A 77 5.68 5.37 19.64
CA THR A 77 5.87 5.92 18.29
C THR A 77 4.74 5.46 17.38
N LEU A 78 4.15 6.38 16.61
CA LEU A 78 3.27 5.98 15.50
C LEU A 78 4.09 5.22 14.47
N ARG A 79 3.62 4.04 14.05
CA ARG A 79 4.39 3.15 13.18
C ARG A 79 4.85 3.86 11.88
N PRO A 80 6.16 3.93 11.61
CA PRO A 80 6.67 4.51 10.36
C PRO A 80 6.69 3.50 9.20
N GLU A 81 6.48 2.22 9.49
CA GLU A 81 6.49 1.09 8.56
C GLU A 81 5.81 -0.13 9.21
N GLY A 82 5.60 -1.22 8.46
CA GLY A 82 4.86 -2.40 8.92
C GLY A 82 5.71 -3.59 9.39
N THR A 83 6.91 -3.79 8.82
CA THR A 83 7.79 -4.94 9.03
C THR A 83 8.10 -5.18 10.51
N ALA A 84 8.59 -4.17 11.24
CA ALA A 84 8.99 -4.35 12.63
C ALA A 84 7.79 -4.68 13.54
N GLY A 85 6.61 -4.13 13.25
CA GLY A 85 5.38 -4.49 13.95
C GLY A 85 4.93 -5.92 13.67
N VAL A 86 5.08 -6.38 12.42
CA VAL A 86 4.82 -7.79 12.06
C VAL A 86 5.82 -8.72 12.73
N VAL A 87 7.11 -8.37 12.76
CA VAL A 87 8.16 -9.13 13.46
C VAL A 87 7.87 -9.21 14.96
N ARG A 88 7.49 -8.10 15.60
CA ARG A 88 7.08 -8.08 17.01
C ARG A 88 5.91 -9.04 17.24
N SER A 89 4.89 -8.99 16.39
CA SER A 89 3.74 -9.90 16.48
C SER A 89 4.11 -11.36 16.27
N TYR A 90 5.01 -11.66 15.33
CA TYR A 90 5.54 -13.00 15.08
C TYR A 90 6.23 -13.59 16.31
N ILE A 91 7.02 -12.78 17.02
CA ILE A 91 7.70 -13.16 18.25
C ILE A 91 6.70 -13.32 19.39
N GLU A 92 5.89 -12.28 19.65
CA GLU A 92 4.96 -12.23 20.80
C GLU A 92 3.95 -13.38 20.79
N ASN A 93 3.47 -13.77 19.60
CA ASN A 93 2.47 -14.83 19.44
C ASN A 93 3.09 -16.21 19.17
N GLY A 94 4.41 -16.37 19.31
CA GLY A 94 5.09 -17.66 19.14
C GLY A 94 4.90 -18.27 17.75
N MET A 95 4.78 -17.45 16.71
CA MET A 95 4.45 -17.89 15.36
C MET A 95 5.55 -18.74 14.72
N ALA A 96 6.77 -18.72 15.27
CA ALA A 96 7.84 -19.65 14.90
C ALA A 96 7.49 -21.14 15.10
N SER A 97 6.46 -21.44 15.90
CA SER A 97 5.95 -22.81 16.07
C SER A 97 4.96 -23.25 14.99
N LEU A 98 4.51 -22.33 14.13
CA LEU A 98 3.60 -22.62 13.03
C LEU A 98 4.34 -23.30 11.85
N PRO A 99 3.61 -23.99 10.95
CA PRO A 99 4.19 -24.50 9.71
C PRO A 99 4.88 -23.39 8.91
N SER A 100 6.15 -23.59 8.60
CA SER A 100 6.95 -22.63 7.83
C SER A 100 6.83 -22.84 6.31
N PRO A 101 7.00 -21.77 5.50
CA PRO A 101 7.17 -20.39 5.95
C PRO A 101 5.85 -19.78 6.44
N VAL A 102 5.95 -18.92 7.46
CA VAL A 102 4.81 -18.14 7.95
C VAL A 102 4.63 -16.93 7.03
N ARG A 103 3.45 -16.79 6.46
CA ARG A 103 3.13 -15.84 5.37
C ARG A 103 2.03 -14.89 5.80
N MET A 104 2.35 -13.60 5.88
CA MET A 104 1.40 -12.57 6.29
C MET A 104 1.41 -11.38 5.35
N PHE A 105 0.26 -10.74 5.14
CA PHE A 105 0.18 -9.45 4.45
C PHE A 105 -0.61 -8.43 5.27
N TYR A 106 -0.45 -7.15 4.96
CA TYR A 106 -1.14 -6.07 5.66
C TYR A 106 -1.50 -4.92 4.73
N SER A 107 -2.54 -4.19 5.11
CA SER A 107 -2.89 -2.86 4.60
C SER A 107 -2.99 -1.92 5.80
N ILE A 108 -2.06 -0.96 5.89
CA ILE A 108 -1.89 -0.11 7.08
C ILE A 108 -1.73 1.35 6.73
N THR A 109 -2.14 2.24 7.63
CA THR A 109 -1.66 3.61 7.67
C THR A 109 -0.30 3.67 8.39
N ALA A 110 0.65 4.45 7.89
CA ALA A 110 1.98 4.67 8.43
C ALA A 110 2.32 6.17 8.48
N PHE A 111 3.29 6.53 9.33
CA PHE A 111 3.57 7.93 9.67
C PHE A 111 5.06 8.26 9.60
N ARG A 112 5.44 9.24 8.78
CA ARG A 112 6.82 9.74 8.67
C ARG A 112 6.85 11.25 8.59
N TYR A 113 7.67 11.91 9.39
CA TYR A 113 7.92 13.35 9.35
C TYR A 113 8.82 13.73 8.16
N GLU A 114 8.50 13.23 6.96
CA GLU A 114 9.28 13.49 5.76
C GLU A 114 8.91 14.87 5.16
N LYS A 115 9.83 15.44 4.37
CA LYS A 115 9.53 16.55 3.46
C LYS A 115 8.56 16.07 2.38
N MET A 116 7.36 16.62 2.38
CA MET A 116 6.31 16.22 1.43
C MET A 116 6.70 16.50 -0.03
N GLN A 117 6.30 15.58 -0.89
CA GLN A 117 6.45 15.62 -2.34
C GLN A 117 5.24 14.91 -2.96
N LYS A 118 5.10 14.92 -4.29
CA LYS A 118 4.02 14.17 -4.96
C LYS A 118 4.11 12.68 -4.58
N GLY A 119 3.05 12.14 -3.99
CA GLY A 119 3.02 10.76 -3.49
C GLY A 119 3.88 10.49 -2.25
N ARG A 120 4.34 11.52 -1.53
CA ARG A 120 4.98 11.39 -0.21
C ARG A 120 4.27 12.27 0.80
N MET A 121 3.51 11.62 1.67
CA MET A 121 2.68 12.22 2.71
C MET A 121 3.29 11.92 4.08
N ARG A 122 2.86 12.67 5.11
CA ARG A 122 3.28 12.42 6.50
C ARG A 122 2.46 11.34 7.17
N GLU A 123 1.19 11.27 6.81
CA GLU A 123 0.32 10.12 7.01
C GLU A 123 0.08 9.51 5.63
N PHE A 124 0.43 8.25 5.44
CA PHE A 124 0.32 7.55 4.17
C PHE A 124 -0.10 6.11 4.38
N HIS A 125 -0.44 5.40 3.31
CA HIS A 125 -0.92 4.02 3.41
C HIS A 125 0.05 3.06 2.73
N GLN A 126 0.25 1.91 3.34
CA GLN A 126 1.11 0.87 2.84
C GLN A 126 0.37 -0.44 2.68
N PHE A 127 0.53 -1.03 1.51
CA PHE A 127 0.41 -2.48 1.36
C PHE A 127 1.78 -3.08 1.63
N GLY A 128 1.80 -4.19 2.36
CA GLY A 128 3.03 -4.94 2.56
C GLY A 128 2.76 -6.39 2.86
N LEU A 129 3.83 -7.17 2.82
CA LEU A 129 3.79 -8.62 2.91
C LEU A 129 5.12 -9.12 3.41
N GLU A 130 5.07 -10.06 4.35
CA GLU A 130 6.23 -10.61 5.04
C GLU A 130 6.16 -12.15 5.05
N ALA A 131 7.29 -12.79 4.78
CA ALA A 131 7.46 -14.24 4.90
C ALA A 131 8.63 -14.57 5.82
N PHE A 132 8.40 -15.45 6.79
CA PHE A 132 9.39 -15.86 7.78
C PHE A 132 9.69 -17.36 7.71
N GLY A 133 10.95 -17.74 7.93
CA GLY A 133 11.37 -19.14 8.06
C GLY A 133 11.91 -19.80 6.77
N SER A 134 11.95 -19.09 5.64
CA SER A 134 12.54 -19.59 4.39
C SER A 134 13.83 -18.84 4.00
N GLU A 135 14.95 -19.57 3.94
CA GLU A 135 16.28 -19.01 3.63
C GLU A 135 16.63 -18.95 2.15
N GLY A 136 15.94 -19.75 1.32
CA GLY A 136 16.33 -19.97 -0.07
C GLY A 136 15.77 -18.91 -1.03
N PRO A 137 16.40 -18.71 -2.21
CA PRO A 137 16.02 -17.67 -3.18
C PRO A 137 14.65 -17.90 -3.85
N ALA A 138 13.98 -19.03 -3.58
CA ALA A 138 12.64 -19.29 -4.10
C ALA A 138 11.59 -18.39 -3.48
N ILE A 139 11.68 -18.10 -2.18
CA ILE A 139 10.71 -17.19 -1.53
C ILE A 139 10.93 -15.74 -2.01
N ASP A 140 12.17 -15.36 -2.33
CA ASP A 140 12.50 -14.06 -2.92
C ASP A 140 11.82 -13.89 -4.29
N ALA A 141 11.88 -14.91 -5.15
CA ALA A 141 11.19 -14.90 -6.43
C ALA A 141 9.65 -14.92 -6.27
N GLU A 142 9.11 -15.67 -5.31
CA GLU A 142 7.67 -15.72 -4.98
C GLU A 142 7.15 -14.33 -4.60
N ILE A 143 7.86 -13.63 -3.71
CA ILE A 143 7.48 -12.29 -3.24
C ILE A 143 7.54 -11.25 -4.36
N ILE A 144 8.57 -11.30 -5.21
CA ILE A 144 8.63 -10.46 -6.40
C ILE A 144 7.45 -10.76 -7.36
N SER A 145 7.06 -12.03 -7.48
CA SER A 145 5.95 -12.46 -8.33
C SER A 145 4.60 -11.93 -7.84
N VAL A 146 4.38 -11.87 -6.52
CA VAL A 146 3.17 -11.24 -5.95
C VAL A 146 3.02 -9.80 -6.44
N VAL A 147 4.11 -9.02 -6.39
CA VAL A 147 4.08 -7.62 -6.83
C VAL A 147 3.85 -7.50 -8.34
N ASP A 148 4.55 -8.31 -9.15
CA ASP A 148 4.41 -8.33 -10.61
C ASP A 148 2.97 -8.70 -11.04
N ILE A 149 2.37 -9.73 -10.43
CA ILE A 149 0.98 -10.13 -10.71
C ILE A 149 0.00 -9.07 -10.23
N PHE A 150 0.21 -8.50 -9.04
CA PHE A 150 -0.63 -7.42 -8.54
C PHE A 150 -0.67 -6.23 -9.52
N PHE A 151 0.49 -5.77 -9.99
CA PHE A 151 0.57 -4.69 -10.98
C PHE A 151 -0.11 -5.04 -12.29
N LYS A 152 0.06 -6.28 -12.79
CA LYS A 152 -0.66 -6.76 -13.98
C LYS A 152 -2.18 -6.77 -13.78
N LYS A 153 -2.68 -7.20 -12.60
CA LYS A 153 -4.13 -7.22 -12.28
C LYS A 153 -4.70 -5.81 -12.11
N ILE A 154 -3.94 -4.85 -11.59
CA ILE A 154 -4.32 -3.43 -11.56
C ILE A 154 -4.31 -2.83 -12.98
N GLY A 155 -3.52 -3.39 -13.89
CA GLY A 155 -3.39 -2.91 -15.27
C GLY A 155 -2.20 -1.96 -15.48
N LEU A 156 -1.29 -1.87 -14.51
CA LEU A 156 -0.07 -1.07 -14.60
C LEU A 156 0.88 -1.63 -15.67
N LYS A 157 1.48 -0.71 -16.41
CA LYS A 157 2.45 -0.97 -17.49
C LYS A 157 3.71 -0.15 -17.23
N ASN A 158 4.78 -0.40 -17.98
CA ASN A 158 6.03 0.37 -17.91
C ASN A 158 6.59 0.48 -16.47
N ILE A 159 6.43 -0.61 -15.72
CA ILE A 159 7.03 -0.77 -14.40
C ILE A 159 8.19 -1.73 -14.55
N LYS A 160 9.38 -1.28 -14.17
CA LYS A 160 10.61 -2.04 -14.26
C LYS A 160 10.99 -2.62 -12.91
N LEU A 161 11.32 -3.91 -12.86
CA LEU A 161 11.95 -4.53 -11.70
C LEU A 161 13.46 -4.29 -11.74
N CYS A 162 13.99 -3.66 -10.70
CA CYS A 162 15.41 -3.55 -10.44
C CYS A 162 15.77 -4.40 -9.22
N ILE A 163 16.80 -5.25 -9.34
CA ILE A 163 17.28 -6.11 -8.25
C ILE A 163 18.75 -5.81 -7.91
N ASN A 164 19.13 -6.08 -6.67
CA ASN A 164 20.51 -6.03 -6.20
C ASN A 164 20.72 -7.02 -5.04
N SER A 165 21.98 -7.20 -4.64
CA SER A 165 22.32 -7.88 -3.39
C SER A 165 23.21 -7.01 -2.51
N ILE A 166 22.80 -6.82 -1.25
CA ILE A 166 23.60 -6.13 -0.23
C ILE A 166 24.32 -7.09 0.72
N GLY A 167 24.43 -8.36 0.31
CA GLY A 167 25.18 -9.39 1.02
C GLY A 167 24.73 -9.65 2.47
N CYS A 168 25.49 -10.51 3.14
CA CYS A 168 25.31 -10.82 4.55
C CYS A 168 26.21 -9.92 5.44
N PRO A 169 26.11 -9.98 6.78
CA PRO A 169 26.94 -9.17 7.68
C PRO A 169 28.45 -9.29 7.41
N SER A 170 28.94 -10.47 7.05
CA SER A 170 30.37 -10.66 6.74
C SER A 170 30.80 -9.97 5.44
N CYS A 171 29.93 -9.91 4.43
CA CYS A 171 30.17 -9.15 3.20
C CYS A 171 30.25 -7.66 3.50
N ARG A 172 29.31 -7.15 4.31
CA ARG A 172 29.25 -5.72 4.66
C ARG A 172 30.43 -5.25 5.47
N ASN A 173 30.92 -6.06 6.42
CA ASN A 173 32.09 -5.68 7.21
C ASN A 173 33.32 -5.47 6.32
N LYS A 174 33.59 -6.39 5.40
CA LYS A 174 34.70 -6.25 4.44
C LYS A 174 34.50 -5.04 3.52
N TYR A 175 33.29 -4.87 3.01
CA TYR A 175 32.96 -3.79 2.10
C TYR A 175 33.00 -2.41 2.75
N ASN A 176 32.60 -2.29 4.01
CA ASN A 176 32.67 -1.02 4.76
C ASN A 176 34.12 -0.54 4.92
N GLU A 177 35.06 -1.45 5.19
CA GLU A 177 36.49 -1.09 5.24
C GLU A 177 36.98 -0.62 3.86
N MET A 178 36.57 -1.28 2.78
CA MET A 178 36.89 -0.84 1.42
C MET A 178 36.31 0.53 1.09
N LEU A 179 35.05 0.80 1.47
CA LEU A 179 34.44 2.11 1.28
C LEU A 179 35.13 3.18 2.12
N LYS A 180 35.55 2.86 3.35
CA LYS A 180 36.32 3.79 4.17
C LYS A 180 37.64 4.14 3.50
N ASP A 181 38.39 3.15 3.03
CA ASP A 181 39.66 3.41 2.32
C ASP A 181 39.45 4.24 1.04
N TYR A 182 38.39 3.95 0.29
CA TYR A 182 38.04 4.68 -0.92
C TYR A 182 37.61 6.14 -0.67
N PHE A 183 36.78 6.39 0.34
CA PHE A 183 36.26 7.73 0.62
C PHE A 183 37.17 8.58 1.52
N ARG A 184 38.10 7.99 2.28
CA ARG A 184 39.03 8.70 3.20
C ARG A 184 39.71 9.93 2.57
N PRO A 185 40.24 9.91 1.34
CA PRO A 185 40.86 11.09 0.74
C PRO A 185 39.86 12.19 0.34
N HIS A 186 38.57 11.89 0.27
CA HIS A 186 37.54 12.79 -0.24
C HIS A 186 36.55 13.27 0.83
N VAL A 187 36.44 12.57 1.97
CA VAL A 187 35.40 12.76 2.99
C VAL A 187 35.30 14.19 3.52
N SER A 188 36.42 14.90 3.70
CA SER A 188 36.45 16.28 4.20
C SER A 188 35.75 17.30 3.27
N THR A 189 35.57 16.95 2.00
CA THR A 189 34.90 17.78 0.98
C THR A 189 33.44 17.36 0.74
N MET A 190 32.96 16.36 1.46
CA MET A 190 31.58 15.88 1.41
C MET A 190 30.69 16.63 2.40
N CYS A 191 29.38 16.51 2.27
CA CYS A 191 28.41 17.12 3.17
C CYS A 191 28.53 16.56 4.60
N GLU A 192 28.01 17.29 5.58
CA GLU A 192 28.09 16.90 7.00
C GLU A 192 27.47 15.52 7.28
N ASP A 193 26.36 15.18 6.61
CA ASP A 193 25.74 13.86 6.73
C ASP A 193 26.68 12.75 6.20
N CYS A 194 27.38 12.97 5.07
CA CYS A 194 28.37 12.03 4.54
C CYS A 194 29.57 11.88 5.46
N GLN A 195 30.06 12.98 6.05
CA GLN A 195 31.15 12.93 7.03
C GLN A 195 30.76 12.11 8.27
N ALA A 196 29.53 12.25 8.77
CA ALA A 196 29.03 11.45 9.88
C ALA A 196 28.80 9.97 9.48
N ARG A 197 28.29 9.72 8.26
CA ARG A 197 28.05 8.37 7.72
C ARG A 197 29.35 7.62 7.48
N PHE A 198 30.43 8.29 7.10
CA PHE A 198 31.74 7.67 6.93
C PHE A 198 32.20 6.89 8.17
N GLU A 199 31.94 7.41 9.37
CA GLU A 199 32.30 6.73 10.61
C GLU A 199 31.32 5.62 10.99
N LYS A 200 30.01 5.89 10.83
CA LYS A 200 28.94 5.00 11.33
C LYS A 200 28.50 3.93 10.35
N ASN A 201 28.26 4.31 9.10
CA ASN A 201 27.68 3.46 8.05
C ASN A 201 28.08 3.97 6.64
N PRO A 202 29.31 3.66 6.17
CA PRO A 202 29.84 4.16 4.89
C PRO A 202 28.95 3.84 3.68
N LEU A 203 28.20 2.73 3.72
CA LEU A 203 27.26 2.33 2.68
C LEU A 203 26.25 3.45 2.35
N ARG A 204 25.82 4.21 3.35
CA ARG A 204 24.82 5.29 3.21
C ARG A 204 25.36 6.54 2.51
N MET A 205 26.67 6.59 2.23
CA MET A 205 27.26 7.65 1.43
C MET A 205 26.89 7.51 -0.06
N ILE A 206 26.61 6.27 -0.51
CA ILE A 206 26.24 5.95 -1.88
C ILE A 206 24.85 6.51 -2.25
N ASP A 207 23.93 6.56 -1.28
CA ASP A 207 22.57 7.12 -1.42
C ASP A 207 22.47 8.58 -0.97
N CYS A 208 23.60 9.31 -0.91
CA CYS A 208 23.55 10.69 -0.49
C CYS A 208 22.83 11.57 -1.53
N LYS A 209 21.77 12.27 -1.13
CA LYS A 209 21.03 13.18 -2.02
C LYS A 209 21.80 14.46 -2.41
N ILE A 210 22.87 14.78 -1.68
CA ILE A 210 23.71 15.97 -1.91
C ILE A 210 24.95 15.60 -2.71
N ASP A 211 25.70 14.60 -2.23
CA ASP A 211 26.97 14.18 -2.82
C ASP A 211 26.83 13.04 -3.81
N GLY A 212 25.66 12.40 -3.92
CA GLY A 212 25.45 11.21 -4.75
C GLY A 212 25.80 11.42 -6.22
N GLY A 213 25.61 12.64 -6.74
CA GLY A 213 25.99 12.99 -8.11
C GLY A 213 27.49 13.26 -8.31
N LYS A 214 28.30 13.29 -7.24
CA LYS A 214 29.75 13.49 -7.37
C LYS A 214 30.39 12.25 -8.01
N GLU A 215 31.38 12.49 -8.86
CA GLU A 215 32.14 11.44 -9.55
C GLU A 215 32.70 10.39 -8.59
N VAL A 216 33.20 10.82 -7.43
CA VAL A 216 33.68 9.91 -6.38
C VAL A 216 32.58 8.97 -5.88
N VAL A 217 31.33 9.41 -5.73
CA VAL A 217 30.25 8.52 -5.27
C VAL A 217 29.81 7.58 -6.40
N GLN A 218 29.75 8.08 -7.64
CA GLN A 218 29.38 7.28 -8.80
C GLN A 218 30.37 6.13 -9.06
N ASN A 219 31.66 6.40 -8.86
CA ASN A 219 32.76 5.43 -9.05
C ASN A 219 33.09 4.59 -7.80
N ALA A 220 32.30 4.71 -6.73
CA ALA A 220 32.51 3.92 -5.52
C ALA A 220 32.39 2.40 -5.81
N PRO A 221 33.24 1.55 -5.21
CA PRO A 221 33.12 0.10 -5.30
C PRO A 221 31.70 -0.35 -4.94
N ARG A 222 31.13 -1.35 -5.63
CA ARG A 222 29.75 -1.81 -5.38
C ARG A 222 29.73 -3.15 -4.67
N LEU A 223 28.89 -3.27 -3.64
CA LEU A 223 28.86 -4.47 -2.79
C LEU A 223 28.57 -5.77 -3.56
N ILE A 224 27.80 -5.68 -4.63
CA ILE A 224 27.50 -6.81 -5.51
C ILE A 224 28.74 -7.48 -6.10
N ASP A 225 29.84 -6.74 -6.27
CA ASP A 225 31.12 -7.26 -6.80
C ASP A 225 31.97 -7.96 -5.72
N TYR A 226 31.60 -7.82 -4.45
CA TYR A 226 32.37 -8.30 -3.28
C TYR A 226 31.55 -9.23 -2.38
N LEU A 227 30.52 -9.88 -2.93
CA LEU A 227 29.72 -10.88 -2.22
C LEU A 227 30.56 -12.12 -1.88
N CYS A 228 30.30 -12.74 -0.72
CA CYS A 228 30.77 -14.09 -0.45
C CYS A 228 30.09 -15.12 -1.36
N ASP A 229 30.67 -16.32 -1.45
CA ASP A 229 30.18 -17.38 -2.33
C ASP A 229 28.72 -17.75 -2.08
N ASP A 230 28.27 -17.78 -0.82
CA ASP A 230 26.88 -18.05 -0.46
C ASP A 230 25.92 -16.96 -0.99
N CYS A 231 26.27 -15.68 -0.79
CA CYS A 231 25.45 -14.57 -1.25
C CYS A 231 25.42 -14.48 -2.78
N LYS A 232 26.55 -14.78 -3.44
CA LYS A 232 26.63 -14.87 -4.90
C LYS A 232 25.76 -15.99 -5.43
N THR A 233 25.88 -17.19 -4.85
CA THR A 233 25.07 -18.36 -5.22
C THR A 233 23.57 -18.08 -5.03
N HIS A 234 23.19 -17.46 -3.92
CA HIS A 234 21.81 -17.07 -3.66
C HIS A 234 21.28 -16.09 -4.72
N PHE A 235 22.07 -15.06 -5.07
CA PHE A 235 21.65 -14.05 -6.04
C PHE A 235 21.57 -14.60 -7.47
N GLU A 236 22.51 -15.44 -7.89
CA GLU A 236 22.43 -16.16 -9.18
C GLU A 236 21.21 -17.07 -9.24
N ALA A 237 20.90 -17.79 -8.16
CA ALA A 237 19.73 -18.64 -8.09
C ALA A 237 18.41 -17.84 -8.10
N LEU A 238 18.36 -16.63 -7.54
CA LEU A 238 17.22 -15.72 -7.69
C LEU A 238 17.03 -15.33 -9.15
N LYS A 239 18.09 -14.85 -9.82
CA LYS A 239 18.07 -14.48 -11.24
C LYS A 239 17.53 -15.60 -12.11
N ASN A 240 18.08 -16.80 -11.96
CA ASN A 240 17.62 -17.98 -12.69
C ASN A 240 16.14 -18.27 -12.48
N LYS A 241 15.60 -18.08 -11.26
CA LYS A 241 14.18 -18.29 -10.99
C LYS A 241 13.31 -17.25 -11.67
N LEU A 242 13.70 -15.97 -11.62
CA LEU A 242 13.02 -14.89 -12.32
C LEU A 242 12.99 -15.13 -13.84
N ASP A 243 14.11 -15.60 -14.40
CA ASP A 243 14.22 -15.96 -15.82
C ASP A 243 13.27 -17.10 -16.19
N VAL A 244 13.18 -18.15 -15.35
CA VAL A 244 12.29 -19.30 -15.57
C VAL A 244 10.81 -18.91 -15.57
N ILE A 245 10.40 -18.00 -14.68
CA ILE A 245 9.01 -17.54 -14.60
C ILE A 245 8.70 -16.36 -15.54
N GLY A 246 9.71 -15.87 -16.28
CA GLY A 246 9.55 -14.84 -17.29
C GLY A 246 9.40 -13.41 -16.74
N ILE A 247 9.86 -13.14 -15.52
CA ILE A 247 9.91 -11.78 -14.97
C ILE A 247 11.22 -11.12 -15.38
N ARG A 248 11.14 -10.06 -16.19
CA ARG A 248 12.31 -9.28 -16.62
C ARG A 248 12.79 -8.40 -15.47
N TYR A 249 14.10 -8.30 -15.30
CA TYR A 249 14.74 -7.45 -14.30
C TYR A 249 15.98 -6.76 -14.87
N GLU A 250 16.37 -5.66 -14.22
CA GLU A 250 17.69 -5.05 -14.36
C GLU A 250 18.46 -5.18 -13.04
N ILE A 251 19.79 -5.26 -13.13
CA ILE A 251 20.65 -5.22 -11.95
C ILE A 251 21.01 -3.76 -11.70
N ASP A 252 20.55 -3.21 -10.57
CA ASP A 252 20.91 -1.84 -10.17
C ASP A 252 21.77 -1.88 -8.90
N PRO A 253 23.11 -1.73 -9.03
CA PRO A 253 24.02 -1.77 -7.89
C PRO A 253 23.87 -0.58 -6.94
N ASN A 254 23.06 0.43 -7.28
CA ASN A 254 22.78 1.59 -6.44
C ASN A 254 21.66 1.36 -5.42
N ILE A 255 20.96 0.23 -5.47
CA ILE A 255 19.91 -0.07 -4.48
C ILE A 255 20.58 -0.37 -3.13
N VAL A 256 20.64 0.66 -2.28
CA VAL A 256 21.10 0.63 -0.89
C VAL A 256 19.98 1.16 -0.01
N ARG A 257 18.99 0.30 0.24
CA ARG A 257 17.68 0.63 0.85
C ARG A 257 17.79 1.49 2.11
N GLY A 258 16.70 2.21 2.40
CA GLY A 258 16.61 3.18 3.51
C GLY A 258 16.68 2.64 4.93
N LEU A 259 16.69 1.31 5.12
CA LEU A 259 16.58 0.63 6.42
C LEU A 259 17.75 -0.34 6.56
N ASP A 260 18.42 -0.36 7.71
CA ASP A 260 19.72 -1.04 7.86
C ASP A 260 19.58 -2.56 8.04
N TYR A 261 18.36 -3.04 8.30
CA TYR A 261 18.07 -4.45 8.58
C TYR A 261 18.16 -5.38 7.36
N TYR A 262 18.16 -4.83 6.14
CA TYR A 262 18.16 -5.66 4.93
C TYR A 262 19.40 -6.55 4.87
N THR A 263 19.36 -7.64 4.12
CA THR A 263 20.40 -8.64 3.86
C THR A 263 20.17 -9.26 2.49
N ARG A 264 21.23 -9.74 1.83
CA ARG A 264 21.16 -10.43 0.53
C ARG A 264 20.28 -9.64 -0.45
N THR A 265 19.20 -10.24 -0.97
CA THR A 265 18.29 -9.66 -1.96
C THR A 265 17.69 -8.33 -1.50
N VAL A 266 17.78 -7.33 -2.36
CA VAL A 266 16.94 -6.12 -2.31
C VAL A 266 16.39 -5.87 -3.71
N PHE A 267 15.18 -5.32 -3.79
CA PHE A 267 14.56 -5.03 -5.08
C PHE A 267 13.65 -3.81 -5.01
N GLU A 268 13.44 -3.21 -6.16
CA GLU A 268 12.53 -2.10 -6.36
C GLU A 268 11.76 -2.28 -7.67
N PHE A 269 10.48 -1.96 -7.65
CA PHE A 269 9.71 -1.72 -8.87
C PHE A 269 9.62 -0.22 -9.10
N VAL A 270 10.15 0.20 -10.24
CA VAL A 270 10.36 1.61 -10.60
C VAL A 270 9.45 1.96 -11.77
N SER A 271 8.73 3.08 -11.64
CA SER A 271 7.97 3.64 -12.76
C SER A 271 8.90 4.25 -13.80
N GLU A 272 8.69 3.89 -15.06
CA GLU A 272 9.34 4.54 -16.21
C GLU A 272 8.50 5.70 -16.78
N ASN A 273 7.33 5.97 -16.19
CA ASN A 273 6.40 6.97 -16.69
C ASN A 273 6.83 8.41 -16.36
N VAL A 274 6.56 9.33 -17.29
CA VAL A 274 6.94 10.74 -17.15
C VAL A 274 6.07 11.41 -16.08
N GLY A 275 6.70 11.98 -15.05
CA GLY A 275 6.02 12.68 -13.96
C GLY A 275 5.65 11.83 -12.73
N THR A 276 5.91 10.53 -12.77
CA THR A 276 5.84 9.60 -11.63
C THR A 276 7.11 8.75 -11.47
N GLN A 277 8.19 9.13 -12.17
CA GLN A 277 9.50 8.49 -12.09
C GLN A 277 9.92 8.19 -10.64
N GLY A 278 10.30 6.94 -10.40
CA GLY A 278 10.82 6.46 -9.12
C GLY A 278 10.10 5.23 -8.59
N THR A 279 10.51 4.83 -7.38
CA THR A 279 10.08 3.59 -6.74
C THR A 279 8.59 3.63 -6.35
N ILE A 280 7.84 2.62 -6.77
CA ILE A 280 6.45 2.36 -6.40
C ILE A 280 6.39 1.34 -5.25
N CYS A 281 7.14 0.26 -5.39
CA CYS A 281 7.26 -0.82 -4.42
C CYS A 281 8.74 -1.10 -4.19
N GLY A 282 9.12 -1.43 -2.96
CA GLY A 282 10.44 -1.99 -2.72
C GLY A 282 10.45 -2.92 -1.53
N GLY A 283 11.38 -3.86 -1.58
CA GLY A 283 11.48 -4.95 -0.63
C GLY A 283 12.85 -5.57 -0.62
N GLY A 284 12.95 -6.69 0.08
CA GLY A 284 14.19 -7.41 0.25
C GLY A 284 14.18 -8.29 1.48
N ARG A 285 15.24 -9.08 1.61
CA ARG A 285 15.48 -10.01 2.69
C ARG A 285 16.08 -9.31 3.91
N TYR A 286 15.82 -9.78 5.12
CA TYR A 286 16.19 -9.13 6.38
C TYR A 286 16.44 -10.15 7.51
N ASP A 287 17.26 -11.16 7.23
CA ASP A 287 17.38 -12.38 8.07
C ASP A 287 17.78 -12.13 9.54
N GLY A 288 18.38 -10.97 9.87
CA GLY A 288 18.75 -10.61 11.25
C GLY A 288 17.66 -9.88 12.04
N LEU A 289 16.56 -9.44 11.40
CA LEU A 289 15.60 -8.54 12.04
C LEU A 289 14.87 -9.19 13.22
N VAL A 290 14.46 -10.46 13.09
CA VAL A 290 13.76 -11.17 14.17
C VAL A 290 14.64 -11.30 15.41
N GLU A 291 15.93 -11.63 15.24
CA GLU A 291 16.90 -11.71 16.33
C GLU A 291 17.14 -10.32 16.97
N ASN A 292 17.30 -9.27 16.15
CA ASN A 292 17.47 -7.90 16.63
C ASN A 292 16.27 -7.39 17.46
N CYS A 293 15.07 -7.91 17.19
CA CYS A 293 13.85 -7.64 17.95
C CYS A 293 13.65 -8.57 19.17
N GLY A 294 14.61 -9.44 19.49
CA GLY A 294 14.59 -10.31 20.66
C GLY A 294 13.96 -11.69 20.43
N GLY A 295 13.71 -12.07 19.18
CA GLY A 295 13.25 -13.41 18.80
C GLY A 295 14.41 -14.38 18.51
N ALA A 296 14.07 -15.62 18.15
CA ALA A 296 15.06 -16.58 17.64
C ALA A 296 15.52 -16.20 16.21
N PRO A 297 16.79 -16.47 15.84
CA PRO A 297 17.27 -16.24 14.47
C PRO A 297 16.33 -16.86 13.45
N THR A 298 15.73 -16.02 12.60
CA THR A 298 14.69 -16.44 11.66
C THR A 298 14.87 -15.64 10.37
N PRO A 299 15.08 -16.31 9.22
CA PRO A 299 15.17 -15.64 7.94
C PRO A 299 13.83 -14.97 7.60
N GLY A 300 13.90 -13.82 6.95
CA GLY A 300 12.71 -13.02 6.65
C GLY A 300 12.86 -12.27 5.34
N ILE A 301 11.79 -12.13 4.58
CA ILE A 301 11.75 -11.33 3.35
C ILE A 301 10.35 -10.78 3.13
N GLY A 302 10.28 -9.58 2.57
CA GLY A 302 9.02 -8.93 2.27
C GLY A 302 9.17 -7.69 1.42
N PHE A 303 8.07 -6.96 1.28
CA PHE A 303 8.03 -5.64 0.65
C PHE A 303 7.00 -4.74 1.31
N ALA A 304 7.14 -3.45 1.02
CA ALA A 304 6.07 -2.49 1.20
C ALA A 304 5.94 -1.60 -0.05
N MET A 305 4.72 -1.14 -0.31
CA MET A 305 4.42 -0.17 -1.37
C MET A 305 3.45 0.89 -0.85
N GLY A 306 3.64 2.14 -1.28
CA GLY A 306 2.74 3.24 -0.91
C GLY A 306 1.50 3.24 -1.79
N VAL A 307 0.31 3.17 -1.18
CA VAL A 307 -0.97 3.13 -1.93
C VAL A 307 -1.21 4.43 -2.68
N GLU A 308 -0.82 5.58 -2.11
CA GLU A 308 -0.91 6.87 -2.80
C GLU A 308 -0.07 6.90 -4.07
N ARG A 309 1.16 6.34 -4.03
CA ARG A 309 2.04 6.26 -5.21
C ARG A 309 1.47 5.32 -6.27
N LEU A 310 0.95 4.18 -5.83
CA LEU A 310 0.28 3.23 -6.72
C LEU A 310 -0.88 3.89 -7.47
N LEU A 311 -1.77 4.59 -6.75
CA LEU A 311 -2.94 5.23 -7.35
C LEU A 311 -2.57 6.42 -8.23
N LEU A 312 -1.54 7.19 -7.86
CA LEU A 312 -0.99 8.26 -8.71
C LEU A 312 -0.38 7.71 -10.00
N GLU A 313 0.30 6.56 -9.94
CA GLU A 313 0.80 5.90 -11.14
C GLU A 313 -0.35 5.41 -12.03
N ALA A 314 -1.34 4.75 -11.44
CA ALA A 314 -2.50 4.28 -12.18
C ALA A 314 -3.23 5.43 -12.89
N GLU A 315 -3.42 6.56 -12.20
CA GLU A 315 -3.98 7.78 -12.79
C GLU A 315 -3.09 8.34 -13.92
N ALA A 316 -1.77 8.39 -13.73
CA ALA A 316 -0.83 8.86 -14.75
C ALA A 316 -0.80 7.97 -16.02
N GLN A 317 -1.20 6.71 -15.90
CA GLN A 317 -1.34 5.77 -17.02
C GLN A 317 -2.75 5.74 -17.62
N GLY A 318 -3.68 6.55 -17.10
CA GLY A 318 -5.07 6.56 -17.55
C GLY A 318 -5.84 5.28 -17.19
N ILE A 319 -5.44 4.58 -16.12
CA ILE A 319 -6.17 3.41 -15.62
C ILE A 319 -7.42 3.90 -14.91
N GLU A 320 -8.57 3.54 -15.45
CA GLU A 320 -9.86 3.81 -14.84
C GLU A 320 -10.25 2.69 -13.88
N PHE A 321 -10.61 3.07 -12.66
CA PHE A 321 -11.23 2.17 -11.71
C PHE A 321 -12.75 2.34 -11.81
N GLU A 322 -13.48 1.24 -11.89
CA GLU A 322 -14.94 1.30 -11.90
C GLU A 322 -15.45 1.75 -10.53
N LYS A 323 -16.26 2.81 -10.53
CA LYS A 323 -17.04 3.19 -9.37
C LYS A 323 -18.31 2.35 -9.36
N ASN A 324 -18.42 1.46 -8.39
CA ASN A 324 -19.67 0.73 -8.17
C ASN A 324 -20.73 1.68 -7.63
N ASP A 325 -21.69 2.07 -8.46
CA ASP A 325 -22.86 2.82 -8.01
C ASP A 325 -23.78 1.90 -7.21
N SER A 326 -23.74 2.05 -5.90
CA SER A 326 -24.51 1.22 -4.97
C SER A 326 -26.00 1.54 -4.99
N VAL A 327 -26.38 2.76 -5.37
CA VAL A 327 -27.78 3.21 -5.45
C VAL A 327 -28.31 2.99 -6.86
N LYS A 328 -29.26 2.06 -6.99
CA LYS A 328 -29.86 1.68 -8.27
C LYS A 328 -31.08 2.52 -8.63
N ILE A 329 -31.91 2.87 -7.64
CA ILE A 329 -33.22 3.49 -7.89
C ILE A 329 -33.50 4.66 -6.94
N TYR A 330 -34.11 5.72 -7.46
CA TYR A 330 -34.70 6.80 -6.68
C TYR A 330 -36.22 6.69 -6.71
N PHE A 331 -36.85 6.80 -5.55
CA PHE A 331 -38.30 6.87 -5.42
C PHE A 331 -38.73 8.31 -5.15
N ALA A 332 -39.66 8.82 -5.95
CA ALA A 332 -40.29 10.11 -5.76
C ALA A 332 -41.73 9.91 -5.27
N GLY A 333 -42.05 10.46 -4.09
CA GLY A 333 -43.38 10.38 -3.49
C GLY A 333 -44.21 11.63 -3.77
N MET A 334 -45.50 11.44 -4.10
CA MET A 334 -46.45 12.53 -4.38
C MET A 334 -47.36 12.89 -3.19
N SER A 335 -47.43 12.05 -2.16
CA SER A 335 -48.27 12.23 -0.96
C SER A 335 -47.61 11.62 0.29
N ASP A 336 -48.14 11.90 1.48
CA ASP A 336 -47.65 11.31 2.73
C ASP A 336 -47.81 9.79 2.75
N ALA A 337 -48.94 9.28 2.27
CA ALA A 337 -49.17 7.83 2.11
C ALA A 337 -48.15 7.19 1.16
N ALA A 338 -47.82 7.86 0.04
CA ALA A 338 -46.79 7.38 -0.86
C ALA A 338 -45.41 7.36 -0.21
N ASN A 339 -45.08 8.39 0.59
CA ASN A 339 -43.81 8.44 1.32
C ASN A 339 -43.69 7.32 2.36
N GLU A 340 -44.78 6.99 3.07
CA GLU A 340 -44.82 5.86 4.01
C GLU A 340 -44.58 4.53 3.30
N GLU A 341 -45.20 4.32 2.13
CA GLU A 341 -45.00 3.11 1.35
C GLU A 341 -43.59 3.02 0.74
N ILE A 342 -43.08 4.13 0.20
CA ILE A 342 -41.70 4.23 -0.28
C ILE A 342 -40.71 3.90 0.85
N ALA A 343 -40.98 4.32 2.08
CA ALA A 343 -40.12 4.00 3.21
C ALA A 343 -40.04 2.49 3.47
N LYS A 344 -41.16 1.76 3.38
CA LYS A 344 -41.21 0.30 3.46
C LYS A 344 -40.45 -0.35 2.32
N ILE A 345 -40.73 0.04 1.07
CA ILE A 345 -40.04 -0.47 -0.13
C ILE A 345 -38.52 -0.25 -0.02
N CYS A 346 -38.09 0.94 0.40
CA CYS A 346 -36.68 1.25 0.58
C CYS A 346 -36.04 0.37 1.66
N TYR A 347 -36.72 0.12 2.77
CA TYR A 347 -36.23 -0.77 3.81
C TYR A 347 -36.05 -2.21 3.29
N GLU A 348 -37.03 -2.73 2.56
CA GLU A 348 -36.99 -4.09 2.00
C GLU A 348 -35.90 -4.25 0.93
N LEU A 349 -35.75 -3.26 0.03
CA LEU A 349 -34.70 -3.24 -0.98
C LEU A 349 -33.30 -3.24 -0.35
N ARG A 350 -33.06 -2.36 0.63
CA ARG A 350 -31.78 -2.27 1.33
C ARG A 350 -31.47 -3.54 2.12
N SER A 351 -32.49 -4.15 2.74
CA SER A 351 -32.37 -5.45 3.43
C SER A 351 -32.00 -6.59 2.47
N ASN A 352 -32.26 -6.41 1.17
CA ASN A 352 -31.88 -7.32 0.10
C ASN A 352 -30.57 -6.92 -0.63
N GLY A 353 -29.81 -5.96 -0.09
CA GLY A 353 -28.54 -5.51 -0.67
C GLY A 353 -28.68 -4.61 -1.90
N ILE A 354 -29.87 -4.06 -2.15
CA ILE A 354 -30.13 -3.14 -3.26
C ILE A 354 -30.17 -1.72 -2.71
N GLY A 355 -29.20 -0.88 -3.12
CA GLY A 355 -29.22 0.53 -2.72
C GLY A 355 -30.32 1.30 -3.44
N CYS A 356 -31.01 2.15 -2.68
CA CYS A 356 -32.07 3.02 -3.17
C CYS A 356 -32.14 4.30 -2.35
N GLU A 357 -32.69 5.35 -2.95
CA GLU A 357 -32.88 6.65 -2.32
C GLU A 357 -34.34 7.12 -2.45
N THR A 358 -34.73 8.01 -1.55
CA THR A 358 -35.99 8.75 -1.57
C THR A 358 -35.74 10.15 -1.05
N ASP A 359 -36.71 11.05 -1.19
CA ASP A 359 -36.63 12.36 -0.58
C ASP A 359 -36.70 12.28 0.96
N LEU A 360 -35.72 12.92 1.62
CA LEU A 360 -35.68 13.07 3.08
C LEU A 360 -35.64 14.54 3.51
N MET A 361 -35.81 15.47 2.56
CA MET A 361 -35.71 16.91 2.78
C MET A 361 -37.08 17.61 2.69
N ASN A 362 -38.18 16.84 2.63
CA ASN A 362 -39.54 17.32 2.43
C ASN A 362 -39.64 18.24 1.20
N ARG A 363 -38.97 17.85 0.11
CA ARG A 363 -38.98 18.59 -1.15
C ARG A 363 -40.32 18.43 -1.85
N SER A 364 -40.76 19.49 -2.51
CA SER A 364 -41.89 19.38 -3.45
C SER A 364 -41.58 18.36 -4.55
N PHE A 365 -42.60 17.72 -5.11
CA PHE A 365 -42.45 16.74 -6.17
C PHE A 365 -41.56 17.23 -7.33
N LYS A 366 -41.76 18.49 -7.78
CA LYS A 366 -40.92 19.12 -8.82
C LYS A 366 -39.43 19.17 -8.42
N ALA A 367 -39.13 19.43 -7.15
CA ALA A 367 -37.77 19.46 -6.64
C ALA A 367 -37.16 18.05 -6.48
N GLN A 368 -37.97 17.04 -6.14
CA GLN A 368 -37.55 15.63 -6.14
C GLN A 368 -37.15 15.18 -7.57
N MET A 369 -37.97 15.49 -8.57
CA MET A 369 -37.65 15.18 -9.98
C MET A 369 -36.37 15.86 -10.46
N LYS A 370 -36.14 17.12 -10.04
CA LYS A 370 -34.88 17.84 -10.32
C LYS A 370 -33.67 17.20 -9.63
N TYR A 371 -33.86 16.66 -8.43
CA TYR A 371 -32.82 15.92 -7.71
C TYR A 371 -32.49 14.60 -8.43
N ALA A 372 -33.51 13.80 -8.78
CA ALA A 372 -33.34 12.55 -9.51
C ALA A 372 -32.61 12.75 -10.86
N GLY A 373 -32.92 13.82 -11.60
CA GLY A 373 -32.22 14.13 -12.84
C GLY A 373 -30.75 14.56 -12.67
N LYS A 374 -30.31 14.91 -11.46
CA LYS A 374 -28.93 15.34 -11.16
C LYS A 374 -28.12 14.33 -10.36
N SER A 375 -28.76 13.33 -9.74
CA SER A 375 -28.10 12.37 -8.85
C SER A 375 -27.30 11.30 -9.59
N GLY A 376 -27.57 11.09 -10.88
CA GLY A 376 -26.95 10.02 -11.67
C GLY A 376 -27.47 8.62 -11.32
N ILE A 377 -28.57 8.53 -10.57
CA ILE A 377 -29.16 7.23 -10.19
C ILE A 377 -29.80 6.57 -11.42
N PRO A 378 -29.51 5.28 -11.71
CA PRO A 378 -29.94 4.63 -12.95
C PRO A 378 -31.45 4.54 -13.17
N TYR A 379 -32.23 4.36 -12.11
CA TYR A 379 -33.69 4.18 -12.18
C TYR A 379 -34.46 5.22 -11.37
N LEU A 380 -35.68 5.53 -11.83
CA LEU A 380 -36.64 6.39 -11.15
C LEU A 380 -38.00 5.70 -11.09
N ALA A 381 -38.62 5.68 -9.92
CA ALA A 381 -40.01 5.30 -9.72
C ALA A 381 -40.76 6.45 -9.05
N VAL A 382 -41.94 6.79 -9.58
CA VAL A 382 -42.83 7.78 -8.98
C VAL A 382 -44.00 7.03 -8.35
N ILE A 383 -44.31 7.33 -7.09
CA ILE A 383 -45.43 6.72 -6.37
C ILE A 383 -46.37 7.84 -5.92
N GLY A 384 -47.59 7.81 -6.46
CA GLY A 384 -48.73 8.58 -6.00
C GLY A 384 -49.89 7.65 -5.65
N ASP A 385 -51.09 8.21 -5.57
CA ASP A 385 -52.28 7.48 -5.15
C ASP A 385 -52.65 6.36 -6.15
N ASP A 386 -52.39 6.55 -7.44
CA ASP A 386 -52.66 5.55 -8.48
C ASP A 386 -51.76 4.31 -8.34
N GLU A 387 -50.46 4.50 -8.10
CA GLU A 387 -49.52 3.39 -7.88
C GLU A 387 -49.85 2.62 -6.59
N LEU A 388 -50.25 3.33 -5.52
CA LEU A 388 -50.69 2.71 -4.27
C LEU A 388 -51.96 1.87 -4.47
N ASN A 389 -52.93 2.40 -5.22
CA ASN A 389 -54.21 1.71 -5.46
C ASN A 389 -54.07 0.49 -6.38
N THR A 390 -53.20 0.57 -7.38
CA THR A 390 -53.01 -0.50 -8.37
C THR A 390 -51.99 -1.54 -7.95
N GLY A 391 -51.11 -1.22 -6.99
CA GLY A 391 -49.99 -2.07 -6.58
C GLY A 391 -48.91 -2.21 -7.67
N LYS A 392 -48.88 -1.28 -8.63
CA LYS A 392 -47.94 -1.28 -9.77
C LYS A 392 -47.28 0.08 -9.93
N VAL A 393 -46.03 0.08 -10.39
CA VAL A 393 -45.26 1.30 -10.66
C VAL A 393 -44.51 1.21 -11.98
N ASN A 394 -44.43 2.32 -12.70
CA ASN A 394 -43.57 2.44 -13.86
C ASN A 394 -42.16 2.82 -13.42
N ILE A 395 -41.21 1.89 -13.58
CA ILE A 395 -39.80 2.15 -13.35
C ILE A 395 -39.18 2.70 -14.63
N LYS A 396 -38.75 3.96 -14.58
CA LYS A 396 -38.07 4.64 -15.68
C LYS A 396 -36.57 4.43 -15.57
N LYS A 397 -35.95 4.01 -16.67
CA LYS A 397 -34.49 4.00 -16.83
C LYS A 397 -34.02 5.39 -17.26
N MET A 398 -33.05 5.96 -16.55
CA MET A 398 -32.70 7.38 -16.68
C MET A 398 -31.79 7.67 -17.88
N ASP A 399 -31.10 6.68 -18.42
CA ASP A 399 -30.19 6.82 -19.56
C ASP A 399 -30.93 6.95 -20.91
N ASP A 400 -31.94 6.12 -21.15
CA ASP A 400 -32.69 6.03 -22.41
C ASP A 400 -34.16 6.44 -22.27
N GLY A 401 -34.64 6.63 -21.04
CA GLY A 401 -36.01 7.05 -20.74
C GLY A 401 -37.06 5.95 -20.86
N SER A 402 -36.67 4.71 -21.16
CA SER A 402 -37.57 3.56 -21.24
C SER A 402 -38.27 3.32 -19.90
N GLN A 403 -39.50 2.80 -19.95
CA GLN A 403 -40.30 2.51 -18.77
C GLN A 403 -40.74 1.05 -18.78
N THR A 404 -40.69 0.42 -17.61
CA THR A 404 -41.20 -0.93 -17.39
C THR A 404 -42.19 -0.89 -16.23
N GLU A 405 -43.41 -1.38 -16.47
CA GLU A 405 -44.41 -1.56 -15.40
C GLU A 405 -44.01 -2.77 -14.53
N VAL A 406 -43.94 -2.57 -13.22
CA VAL A 406 -43.51 -3.57 -12.24
C VAL A 406 -44.48 -3.54 -11.05
N GLU A 407 -44.91 -4.71 -10.57
CA GLU A 407 -45.68 -4.80 -9.32
C GLU A 407 -44.79 -4.39 -8.13
N LEU A 408 -45.35 -3.66 -7.15
CA LEU A 408 -44.57 -3.11 -6.03
C LEU A 408 -43.80 -4.20 -5.25
N ASP A 409 -44.41 -5.37 -5.08
CA ASP A 409 -43.81 -6.55 -4.42
C ASP A 409 -42.72 -7.25 -5.27
N LYS A 410 -42.63 -6.95 -6.57
CA LYS A 410 -41.65 -7.52 -7.51
C LYS A 410 -40.48 -6.58 -7.83
N ILE A 411 -40.42 -5.39 -7.26
CA ILE A 411 -39.32 -4.43 -7.49
C ILE A 411 -37.96 -5.04 -7.15
N ILE A 412 -37.86 -5.82 -6.08
CA ILE A 412 -36.61 -6.52 -5.69
C ILE A 412 -36.14 -7.45 -6.82
N VAL A 413 -37.06 -8.23 -7.40
CA VAL A 413 -36.74 -9.19 -8.48
C VAL A 413 -36.31 -8.44 -9.74
N PHE A 414 -36.96 -7.32 -10.03
CA PHE A 414 -36.61 -6.48 -11.17
C PHE A 414 -35.18 -5.93 -11.05
N LEU A 415 -34.78 -5.41 -9.88
CA LEU A 415 -33.47 -4.76 -9.68
C LEU A 415 -32.30 -5.73 -9.43
N LYS A 416 -32.56 -7.04 -9.27
CA LYS A 416 -31.52 -8.08 -9.19
C LYS A 416 -31.11 -8.64 -10.56
N ARG A 417 -31.92 -8.43 -11.59
CA ARG A 417 -31.54 -8.69 -12.98
C ARG A 417 -30.46 -7.71 -13.41
#